data_AF-A0A965ZXT0-F1
#
_entry.id   AF-A0A965ZXT0-F1
#
_cell.length_a   1.000
_cell.length_b   1.000
_cell.length_c   1.000
_cell.angle_alpha   90.00
_cell.angle_beta   90.00
_cell.angle_gamma   90.00
#
_symmetry.space_group_name_H-M   'P 1'
#
loop_
_entity.id
_entity.type
_entity.pdbx_description
1 polymer ?
#
loop_
_entity_poly.entity_id
_entity_poly.type
_entity_poly.pdbx_seq_one_letter_code
_entity_poly.pdbx_strand_id
1 'polypeptide(L)' 'MLNEDTQPKTLWSQTQFDLLYIALSRSKPDIFIKEIMVDLNRRGFPPEYVLPRVRKKLGMVASNRIKLILRKPRS' A
#
# COMPACT_ATOMS: atom_id res chain seq x y z
N MET A 1 14.12 -21.82 6.10
CA MET A 1 13.23 -20.62 6.09
C MET A 1 13.58 -19.83 4.84
N LEU A 2 12.79 -19.96 3.78
CA LEU A 2 13.10 -19.41 2.46
C LEU A 2 12.69 -17.93 2.39
N ASN A 3 13.71 -17.07 2.43
CA ASN A 3 13.81 -15.73 1.83
C ASN A 3 12.54 -14.88 1.79
N GLU A 4 12.27 -14.18 2.88
CA GLU A 4 11.50 -12.96 2.80
C GLU A 4 12.32 -11.90 2.04
N ASP A 5 11.77 -11.48 0.89
CA ASP A 5 11.78 -10.07 0.48
C ASP A 5 12.98 -9.52 -0.33
N THR A 6 13.58 -10.31 -1.22
CA THR A 6 14.60 -9.82 -2.17
C THR A 6 14.00 -9.33 -3.49
N GLN A 7 12.91 -8.57 -3.48
CA GLN A 7 12.60 -7.74 -4.66
C GLN A 7 13.53 -6.52 -4.64
N PRO A 8 14.25 -6.21 -5.75
CA PRO A 8 15.10 -5.04 -5.80
C PRO A 8 14.24 -3.78 -5.61
N LYS A 9 14.42 -3.12 -4.47
CA LYS A 9 13.79 -1.82 -4.19
C LYS A 9 14.43 -0.77 -5.09
N THR A 10 13.75 -0.44 -6.17
CA THR A 10 14.12 0.73 -6.97
C THR A 10 13.79 2.00 -6.18
N LEU A 11 14.57 3.08 -6.38
CA LEU A 11 14.31 4.37 -5.74
C LEU A 11 12.84 4.80 -5.88
N TRP A 12 12.24 4.51 -7.04
CA TRP A 12 10.83 4.78 -7.30
C TRP A 12 9.87 4.02 -6.38
N SER A 13 10.11 2.71 -6.18
CA SER A 13 9.25 1.91 -5.28
C SER A 13 9.28 2.45 -3.86
N GLN A 14 10.46 2.89 -3.39
CA GLN A 14 10.61 3.55 -2.10
C GLN A 14 9.80 4.85 -2.05
N THR A 15 9.90 5.70 -3.08
CA THR A 15 9.12 6.94 -3.19
C THR A 15 7.61 6.69 -3.18
N GLN A 16 7.11 5.64 -3.85
CA GLN A 16 5.67 5.35 -3.84
C GLN A 16 5.17 4.83 -2.50
N PHE A 17 5.94 3.98 -1.82
CA PHE A 17 5.60 3.57 -0.47
C PHE A 17 5.57 4.79 0.47
N ASP A 18 6.54 5.70 0.35
CA ASP A 18 6.57 6.93 1.15
C ASP A 18 5.39 7.87 0.82
N LEU A 19 5.01 8.00 -0.46
CA LEU A 19 3.79 8.71 -0.86
C LEU A 19 2.53 8.06 -0.26
N LEU A 20 2.43 6.74 -0.30
CA LEU A 20 1.32 6.00 0.32
C LEU A 20 1.25 6.27 1.82
N TYR A 21 2.39 6.24 2.51
CA TYR A 21 2.43 6.48 3.95
C TYR A 21 2.02 7.90 4.31
N ILE A 22 2.50 8.89 3.55
CA ILE A 22 2.11 10.30 3.72
C ILE A 22 0.62 10.47 3.45
N ALA A 23 0.09 9.84 2.39
CA ALA A 23 -1.32 9.92 2.03
C ALA A 23 -2.22 9.38 3.15
N LEU A 24 -1.85 8.23 3.73
CA LEU A 24 -2.57 7.62 4.84
C LEU A 24 -2.45 8.44 6.12
N SER A 25 -1.25 8.91 6.47
CA SER A 25 -1.00 9.70 7.68
C SER A 25 -1.67 11.07 7.64
N ARG A 26 -1.85 11.66 6.46
CA ARG A 26 -2.52 12.96 6.26
C ARG A 26 -3.98 12.83 5.87
N SER A 27 -4.58 11.65 6.02
CA SER A 27 -5.98 11.39 5.69
C SER A 27 -6.38 11.86 4.29
N LYS A 28 -5.50 11.72 3.30
CA LYS A 28 -5.78 12.09 1.90
C LYS A 28 -6.96 11.30 1.35
N PRO A 29 -7.71 11.81 0.35
CA PRO A 29 -8.90 11.16 -0.18
C PRO A 29 -8.66 9.71 -0.63
N ASP A 30 -9.68 8.88 -0.51
CA ASP A 30 -9.61 7.45 -0.84
C ASP A 30 -9.26 7.20 -2.31
N ILE A 31 -9.70 8.08 -3.22
CA ILE A 31 -9.34 8.04 -4.65
C ILE A 31 -7.82 8.13 -4.84
N PHE A 32 -7.16 9.06 -4.15
CA PHE A 32 -5.71 9.25 -4.25
C PHE A 32 -4.95 8.02 -3.72
N ILE A 33 -5.41 7.45 -2.61
CA ILE A 33 -4.83 6.21 -2.05
C ILE A 33 -5.03 5.05 -3.03
N LYS A 34 -6.19 4.97 -3.68
CA LYS A 34 -6.49 3.94 -4.68
C LYS A 34 -5.57 4.04 -5.89
N GLU A 35 -5.30 5.24 -6.39
CA GLU A 35 -4.36 5.46 -7.50
C GLU A 35 -2.95 4.97 -7.16
N ILE A 36 -2.44 5.32 -5.97
CA ILE A 36 -1.13 4.83 -5.50
C ILE A 36 -1.14 3.30 -5.39
N MET A 37 -2.21 2.70 -4.87
CA MET A 37 -2.34 1.24 -4.78
C MET A 37 -2.40 0.56 -6.16
N VAL A 38 -3.06 1.17 -7.15
CA VAL A 38 -3.09 0.66 -8.53
C VAL A 38 -1.69 0.68 -9.15
N ASP A 39 -0.96 1.77 -8.96
CA ASP A 39 0.40 1.91 -9.48
C ASP A 39 1.37 0.93 -8.81
N LEU A 40 1.27 0.75 -7.48
CA LEU A 40 2.02 -0.28 -6.77
C LEU A 40 1.71 -1.69 -7.30
N ASN A 41 0.42 -2.02 -7.50
CA ASN A 41 0.00 -3.31 -8.01
C ASN A 41 0.53 -3.56 -9.44
N ARG A 42 0.48 -2.56 -10.32
CA ARG A 42 1.04 -2.63 -11.69
C ARG A 42 2.53 -2.92 -11.72
N ARG A 43 3.26 -2.57 -10.66
CA ARG A 43 4.70 -2.80 -10.53
C ARG A 43 5.06 -4.06 -9.76
N GLY A 44 4.09 -4.93 -9.47
CA GLY A 44 4.32 -6.20 -8.78
C GLY A 44 4.31 -6.09 -7.26
N PHE A 45 3.76 -5.00 -6.70
CA PHE A 45 3.50 -4.85 -5.27
C PHE A 45 2.00 -4.95 -4.98
N PRO A 46 1.45 -6.18 -4.94
CA PRO A 46 0.02 -6.37 -4.74
C PRO A 46 -0.40 -6.05 -3.29
N PRO A 47 -1.70 -5.88 -3.01
CA PRO A 47 -2.19 -5.48 -1.68
C PRO A 47 -1.68 -6.36 -0.54
N GLU A 48 -1.56 -7.67 -0.74
CA GLU A 48 -1.02 -8.63 0.23
C GLU A 48 0.43 -8.35 0.62
N TYR A 49 1.21 -7.71 -0.25
CA TYR A 49 2.56 -7.25 0.04
C TYR A 49 2.58 -5.88 0.72
N VAL A 50 1.68 -4.98 0.32
CA VAL A 50 1.63 -3.60 0.83
C VAL A 50 1.01 -3.53 2.23
N LEU A 51 -0.04 -4.31 2.50
CA LEU A 51 -0.83 -4.24 3.74
C LEU A 51 -0.01 -4.56 5.00
N PRO A 52 0.84 -5.60 5.06
CA PRO A 52 1.70 -5.88 6.21
C PRO A 52 2.69 -4.73 6.47
N ARG A 53 3.22 -4.12 5.42
CA ARG A 53 4.18 -3.00 5.52
C ARG A 53 3.53 -1.74 6.06
N VAL A 54 2.35 -1.40 5.53
CA VAL A 54 1.54 -0.29 6.04
C VAL A 54 1.16 -0.54 7.49
N ARG A 55 0.74 -1.77 7.84
CA ARG A 55 0.41 -2.12 9.24
C ARG A 55 1.62 -1.95 10.16
N LYS A 56 2.80 -2.40 9.75
CA LYS A 56 4.04 -2.27 10.53
C LYS A 56 4.44 -0.80 10.75
N LYS A 57 4.25 0.06 9.74
CA LYS A 57 4.69 1.47 9.79
C LYS A 57 3.67 2.43 10.41
N LEU A 58 2.38 2.26 10.13
CA LEU A 58 1.30 3.19 10.49
C LEU A 58 0.19 2.57 11.35
N GLY A 59 0.28 1.27 11.64
CA GLY A 59 -0.68 0.57 12.48
C GLY A 59 -1.92 0.03 11.75
N MET A 60 -2.80 -0.58 12.52
CA MET A 60 -3.93 -1.36 12.01
C MET A 60 -5.00 -0.49 11.33
N VAL A 61 -5.22 0.72 11.82
CA VAL A 61 -6.21 1.66 11.26
C VAL A 61 -5.89 2.01 9.80
N ALA A 62 -4.65 2.38 9.51
CA ALA A 62 -4.21 2.70 8.16
C ALA A 62 -4.30 1.50 7.20
N SER A 63 -3.90 0.31 7.66
CA SER A 63 -4.01 -0.93 6.87
C SER A 63 -5.48 -1.30 6.59
N ASN A 64 -6.36 -1.18 7.58
CA ASN A 64 -7.79 -1.44 7.40
C ASN A 64 -8.44 -0.46 6.43
N ARG A 65 -7.99 0.81 6.42
CA ARG A 65 -8.45 1.79 5.45
C ARG A 65 -8.16 1.37 4.01
N ILE A 66 -6.94 0.90 3.71
CA ILE A 66 -6.61 0.37 2.39
C ILE A 66 -7.53 -0.81 2.03
N LYS A 67 -7.77 -1.74 2.98
CA LYS A 67 -8.67 -2.87 2.74
C LYS A 67 -10.07 -2.40 2.36
N LEU A 68 -10.61 -1.40 3.04
CA LEU A 68 -11.92 -0.84 2.73
C LEU A 68 -11.96 -0.20 1.34
N ILE A 69 -10.94 0.57 0.97
CA ILE A 69 -10.82 1.21 -0.35
C ILE A 69 -10.77 0.18 -1.49
N LEU A 70 -10.11 -0.97 -1.25
CA LEU A 70 -9.94 -2.02 -2.25
C LEU A 70 -11.11 -3.02 -2.30
N ARG A 71 -12.04 -3.00 -1.33
CA ARG A 71 -13.23 -3.85 -1.40
C ARG A 71 -14.05 -3.41 -2.62
N LYS A 72 -14.20 -4.31 -3.59
CA LYS A 72 -15.25 -4.16 -4.60
C LYS A 72 -16.61 -4.15 -3.88
N PRO A 73 -17.53 -3.24 -4.22
CA PRO A 73 -18.90 -3.39 -3.79
C PRO A 73 -19.38 -4.78 -4.23
N ARG A 74 -19.99 -5.53 -3.32
CA ARG A 74 -20.72 -6.75 -3.70
C ARG A 74 -21.90 -6.27 -4.55
N SER A 75 -21.80 -6.43 -5.86
CA SER A 75 -22.96 -6.44 -6.76
C SER A 75 -23.70 -7.76 -6.63
#